data_AF-A0A945WM02-F1
#
_entry.id   AF-A0A945WM02-F1
#
_cell.length_a   1.000
_cell.length_b   1.000
_cell.length_c   1.000
_cell.angle_alpha   90.00
_cell.angle_beta   90.00
_cell.angle_gamma   90.00
#
_symmetry.space_group_name_H-M   'P 1'
#
loop_
_entity.id
_entity.type
_entity.pdbx_description
1 polymer ?
#
loop_
_entity_poly.entity_id
_entity_poly.type
_entity_poly.pdbx_seq_one_letter_code
_entity_poly.pdbx_strand_id
1 'polypeptide(L)' 'MRNNWLAHYLFLSISEAQNFATRWFWTFHPEQPNMTLGGITPKQKLAMVA' A
#
# COMPACT_ATOMS: atom_id res chain seq x y z
N MET A 1 -13.90 9.70 -13.07
CA MET A 1 -12.57 9.82 -13.70
C MET A 1 -11.55 9.17 -12.77
N ARG A 2 -10.98 8.02 -13.15
CA ARG A 2 -10.14 7.17 -12.25
C ARG A 2 -8.66 7.11 -12.64
N ASN A 3 -8.17 7.93 -13.57
CA ASN A 3 -6.83 7.71 -14.14
C ASN A 3 -6.02 9.01 -14.29
N ASN A 4 -5.59 9.67 -13.21
CA ASN A 4 -4.59 10.74 -13.40
C ASN A 4 -3.61 11.01 -12.25
N TRP A 5 -3.67 10.26 -11.15
CA TRP A 5 -2.78 10.53 -10.01
C TRP A 5 -1.37 9.95 -10.22
N LEU A 6 -1.27 8.77 -10.87
CA LEU A 6 0.01 8.19 -11.28
C LEU A 6 0.64 8.88 -12.51
N ALA A 7 -0.14 9.63 -13.29
CA ALA A 7 0.36 10.28 -14.50
C ALA A 7 1.26 11.51 -14.23
N HIS A 8 1.25 12.04 -12.99
CA HIS A 8 2.08 13.18 -12.60
C HIS A 8 3.47 12.78 -12.07
N TYR A 9 3.71 11.49 -11.82
CA TYR A 9 4.99 10.99 -11.32
C TYR A 9 5.71 10.22 -12.42
N LEU A 10 6.76 10.81 -12.97
CA LEU A 10 7.74 10.12 -13.81
C LEU A 10 8.69 9.34 -12.90
N PHE A 11 8.51 8.02 -12.84
CA PHE A 11 9.45 7.15 -12.15
C PHE A 11 10.65 6.89 -13.06
N LEU A 12 11.85 7.10 -12.53
CA LEU A 12 13.11 6.88 -13.24
C LEU A 12 13.56 5.42 -13.13
N SER A 13 12.92 4.62 -12.27
CA SER A 13 13.16 3.19 -12.15
C SER A 13 11.95 2.42 -11.61
N ILE A 14 11.92 1.11 -11.85
CA ILE A 14 10.93 0.19 -11.28
C ILE A 14 10.98 0.22 -9.74
N SER A 15 12.18 0.33 -9.16
CA SER A 15 12.37 0.39 -7.70
C SER A 15 11.72 1.64 -7.09
N GLU A 16 11.84 2.78 -7.77
CA GLU A 16 11.21 4.03 -7.35
C GLU A 16 9.68 3.94 -7.39
N ALA A 17 9.13 3.34 -8.45
CA ALA A 17 7.69 3.09 -8.58
C ALA A 17 7.16 2.16 -7.48
N GLN A 18 7.89 1.08 -7.15
CA GLN A 18 7.52 0.13 -6.08
C GLN A 18 7.55 0.78 -4.69
N ASN A 19 8.58 1.59 -4.42
CA ASN A 19 8.72 2.30 -3.16
C ASN A 19 7.60 3.33 -2.97
N PHE A 20 7.28 4.08 -4.03
CA PHE A 20 6.16 5.01 -4.02
C PHE A 20 4.83 4.29 -3.80
N ALA A 21 4.57 3.20 -4.53
CA ALA A 21 3.35 2.41 -4.38
C ALA A 21 3.19 1.86 -2.95
N THR A 22 4.29 1.38 -2.35
CA THR A 22 4.30 0.88 -0.97
C THR A 22 3.95 1.99 0.01
N ARG A 23 4.57 3.16 -0.09
CA ARG A 23 4.27 4.32 0.78
C ARG A 23 2.85 4.84 0.58
N TRP A 24 2.42 5.00 -0.67
CA TRP A 24 1.07 5.44 -1.00
C TRP A 24 0.00 4.56 -0.36
N PHE A 25 0.21 3.24 -0.43
CA PHE A 25 -0.70 2.27 0.17
C PHE A 25 -0.87 2.48 1.68
N TRP A 26 0.22 2.74 2.40
CA TRP A 26 0.18 3.03 3.84
C TRP A 26 -0.45 4.38 4.18
N THR A 27 -0.23 5.41 3.35
CA THR A 27 -0.71 6.77 3.63
C THR A 27 -2.18 6.97 3.30
N PHE A 28 -2.66 6.39 2.20
CA PHE A 28 -4.02 6.66 1.70
C PHE A 28 -5.01 5.51 1.91
N HIS A 29 -4.52 4.29 2.15
CA HIS A 29 -5.36 3.11 2.42
C HIS A 29 -4.92 2.38 3.72
N PRO A 30 -4.87 3.06 4.88
CA PRO A 30 -4.47 2.41 6.13
C PRO A 30 -5.46 1.32 6.59
N GLU A 31 -6.71 1.36 6.13
CA GLU A 31 -7.73 0.35 6.46
C GLU A 31 -7.74 -0.87 5.52
N GLN A 32 -7.07 -0.76 4.37
CA GLN A 32 -7.05 -1.80 3.35
C GLN A 32 -5.69 -2.48 3.08
N PRO A 33 -4.78 -2.70 4.06
CA PRO A 33 -3.61 -3.55 3.81
C PRO A 33 -3.86 -5.05 3.86
N ASN A 34 -4.78 -5.56 4.70
CA ASN A 34 -4.84 -7.01 4.96
C ASN A 34 -6.24 -7.64 5.00
N MET A 35 -7.22 -7.11 4.27
CA MET A 35 -8.45 -7.91 4.04
C MET A 35 -8.17 -9.19 3.22
N THR A 36 -7.06 -9.24 2.48
CA THR A 36 -6.62 -10.39 1.68
C THR A 36 -6.04 -11.55 2.51
N LEU A 37 -5.79 -11.38 3.81
CA LEU A 37 -5.38 -12.47 4.73
C LEU A 37 -6.59 -13.14 5.43
N GLY A 38 -7.79 -13.03 4.85
CA GLY A 38 -9.02 -13.56 5.46
C GLY A 38 -9.62 -12.65 6.52
N GLY A 39 -9.47 -11.32 6.37
CA GLY A 39 -10.04 -10.34 7.30
C GLY A 39 -9.18 -10.01 8.53
N ILE A 40 -7.94 -10.51 8.61
CA ILE A 40 -7.01 -10.22 9.72
C ILE A 40 -6.09 -9.05 9.34
N THR A 41 -6.23 -7.92 10.03
CA THR A 41 -5.39 -6.72 9.84
C THR A 41 -3.91 -7.00 10.19
N PRO A 42 -2.92 -6.25 9.64
CA PRO A 42 -1.51 -6.51 9.96
C PRO A 42 -1.21 -6.29 11.43
N LYS A 43 -1.90 -5.33 12.04
CA LYS A 43 -1.83 -5.05 13.47
C LYS A 43 -2.33 -6.23 14.30
N GLN A 44 -3.42 -6.88 13.91
CA GLN A 44 -3.90 -8.10 14.58
C GLN A 44 -2.89 -9.25 14.42
N LYS A 45 -2.35 -9.46 13.22
CA LYS A 45 -1.31 -10.48 13.00
C LYS A 45 -0.06 -10.22 13.85
N LEU A 46 0.39 -8.97 13.95
CA LEU A 46 1.50 -8.56 14.81
C LEU A 46 1.21 -8.84 16.30
N ALA A 47 -0.02 -8.57 16.76
CA ALA A 47 -0.42 -8.85 18.14
C ALA A 47 -0.54 -10.35 18.47
N MET A 48 -0.73 -11.22 17.46
CA MET A 48 -0.77 -12.68 17.64
C MET A 48 0.62 -13.34 17.64
N VAL A 49 1.64 -12.65 17.13
CA VAL A 49 3.03 -13.14 17.08
C VAL A 49 3.82 -12.73 18.33
N ALA A 50 3.33 -11.76 19.10
CA ALA A 50 3.83 -11.40 20.42
C ALA A 50 3.30 -12.36 21.49
#